data_AF-A0A3D8R9C4-F1
#
_entry.id   AF-A0A3D8R9C4-F1
#
_cell.length_a   1.000
_cell.length_b   1.000
_cell.length_c   1.000
_cell.angle_alpha   90.00
_cell.angle_beta   90.00
_cell.angle_gamma   90.00
#
_symmetry.space_group_name_H-M   'P 1'
#
loop_
_entity.id
_entity.type
_entity.pdbx_description
1 polymer ?
#
loop_
_entity_poly.entity_id
_entity_poly.type
_entity_poly.pdbx_seq_one_letter_code
_entity_poly.pdbx_strand_id
1 'polypeptide(L)'
;MAGAREGVNFVRIFFYGGNTISAERKRSLVALAYATARDQLLAPKAILIRSDMHNTTTNNGRHVVDPKGWHGTFAFKGSDQLLREYHVASHGYTDGKEDFALKEATHTSEKADSTRRGGPRSDKIVWPAEEFLEEYKGSPIGYSHLPVQG
;
A
#
# COMPACT_ATOMS: atom_id res chain seq x y z
N MET A 1 24.84 -10.66 -27.55
CA MET A 1 23.43 -10.68 -27.12
C MET A 1 23.41 -10.47 -25.62
N ALA A 2 22.99 -9.28 -25.17
CA ALA A 2 23.00 -8.91 -23.77
C ALA A 2 21.91 -9.69 -23.02
N GLY A 3 22.32 -10.47 -22.01
CA GLY A 3 21.39 -11.14 -21.10
C GLY A 3 20.55 -10.11 -20.36
N ALA A 4 19.23 -10.30 -20.39
CA ALA A 4 18.33 -9.56 -19.52
C ALA A 4 18.77 -9.80 -18.07
N ARG A 5 19.22 -8.74 -17.39
CA ARG A 5 19.44 -8.79 -15.94
C ARG A 5 18.06 -8.88 -15.30
N GLU A 6 17.62 -10.10 -15.03
CA GLU A 6 16.45 -10.39 -14.20
C GLU A 6 16.69 -9.84 -12.80
N GLY A 7 16.29 -8.58 -12.60
CA GLY A 7 16.39 -7.91 -11.32
C GLY A 7 15.24 -8.34 -10.42
N VAL A 8 15.52 -9.21 -9.44
CA VAL A 8 14.61 -9.47 -8.32
C VAL A 8 14.27 -8.12 -7.69
N ASN A 9 13.05 -7.64 -7.90
CA ASN A 9 12.60 -6.36 -7.33
C ASN A 9 12.17 -6.60 -5.88
N PHE A 10 13.08 -6.35 -4.94
CA PHE A 10 12.78 -6.44 -3.52
C PHE A 10 11.92 -5.24 -3.10
N VAL A 11 10.67 -5.52 -2.74
CA VAL A 11 9.74 -4.53 -2.21
C VAL A 11 9.62 -4.70 -0.71
N ARG A 12 9.95 -3.66 0.04
CA ARG A 12 9.76 -3.62 1.49
C ARG A 12 8.31 -3.29 1.80
N ILE A 13 7.69 -4.08 2.67
CA ILE A 13 6.28 -3.92 3.00
C ILE A 13 6.18 -3.60 4.47
N PHE A 14 5.43 -2.55 4.79
CA PHE A 14 5.24 -2.07 6.14
C PHE A 14 3.77 -2.03 6.50
N PHE A 15 3.51 -2.22 7.79
CA PHE A 15 2.28 -1.85 8.48
C PHE A 15 2.63 -0.83 9.56
N TYR A 16 1.65 -0.07 10.05
CA TYR A 16 1.89 0.74 11.27
C TYR A 16 2.19 -0.17 12.46
N GLY A 17 3.15 0.22 13.30
CA GLY A 17 3.46 -0.50 14.54
C GLY A 17 2.24 -0.61 15.46
N GLY A 18 2.14 -1.74 16.17
CA GLY A 18 1.03 -2.02 17.09
C GLY A 18 -0.31 -2.33 16.42
N ASN A 19 -0.33 -2.57 15.11
CA ASN A 19 -1.54 -3.05 14.42
C ASN A 19 -1.94 -4.44 14.95
N THR A 20 -3.24 -4.74 14.88
CA THR A 20 -3.82 -6.02 15.34
C THR A 20 -4.27 -6.91 14.17
N ILE A 21 -3.73 -6.68 12.97
CA ILE A 21 -4.15 -7.39 11.76
C ILE A 21 -3.53 -8.80 11.77
N SER A 22 -4.34 -9.83 11.54
CA SER A 22 -3.85 -11.21 11.50
C SER A 22 -2.87 -11.44 10.36
N ALA A 23 -1.98 -12.43 10.51
CA ALA A 23 -0.97 -12.75 9.49
C ALA A 23 -1.60 -13.13 8.13
N GLU A 24 -2.73 -13.83 8.15
CA GLU A 24 -3.52 -14.18 6.96
C GLU A 24 -4.03 -12.92 6.26
N ARG A 25 -4.68 -12.01 7.00
CA ARG A 25 -5.18 -10.76 6.44
C ARG A 25 -4.05 -9.86 5.93
N LYS A 26 -2.91 -9.81 6.62
CA LYS A 26 -1.71 -9.11 6.12
C LYS A 26 -1.28 -9.66 4.76
N ARG A 27 -1.29 -10.99 4.56
CA ARG A 27 -0.98 -11.61 3.26
C ARG A 27 -1.96 -11.18 2.17
N SER A 28 -3.25 -11.21 2.45
CA SER A 28 -4.29 -10.78 1.50
C SER A 28 -4.20 -9.29 1.16
N LEU A 29 -3.93 -8.43 2.15
CA LEU A 29 -3.70 -7.00 1.95
C LEU A 29 -2.45 -6.73 1.10
N VAL A 30 -1.39 -7.52 1.26
CA VAL A 30 -0.21 -7.44 0.41
C VAL A 30 -0.53 -7.76 -1.04
N ALA A 31 -1.32 -8.81 -1.29
CA ALA A 31 -1.77 -9.15 -2.65
C ALA A 31 -2.61 -8.01 -3.26
N LEU A 32 -3.56 -7.45 -2.49
CA LEU A 32 -4.37 -6.30 -2.92
C LEU A 32 -3.51 -5.06 -3.19
N ALA A 33 -2.51 -4.77 -2.35
CA ALA A 33 -1.60 -3.64 -2.54
C ALA A 33 -0.80 -3.77 -3.83
N TYR A 34 -0.32 -4.99 -4.14
CA TYR A 34 0.37 -5.25 -5.41
C TYR A 34 -0.54 -5.11 -6.62
N ALA A 35 -1.78 -5.63 -6.55
CA ALA A 35 -2.76 -5.43 -7.61
C ALA A 35 -3.02 -3.93 -7.82
N THR A 36 -3.18 -3.17 -6.74
CA THR A 36 -3.41 -1.71 -6.78
C THR A 36 -2.21 -0.97 -7.39
N ALA A 37 -0.97 -1.37 -7.07
CA ALA A 37 0.21 -0.75 -7.67
C ALA A 37 0.32 -1.02 -9.18
N ARG A 38 -0.06 -2.23 -9.62
CA ARG A 38 -0.03 -2.62 -11.04
C ARG A 38 -1.00 -1.82 -11.90
N ASP A 39 -2.13 -1.36 -11.34
CA ASP A 39 -3.14 -0.56 -12.06
C ASP A 39 -2.54 0.69 -12.74
N GLN A 40 -1.59 1.35 -12.08
CA GLN A 40 -0.84 2.50 -12.64
C GLN A 40 0.59 2.16 -13.08
N LEU A 41 0.92 0.88 -13.24
CA LEU A 41 2.29 0.43 -13.54
C LEU A 41 3.33 0.98 -12.55
N LEU A 42 2.92 1.20 -11.29
CA LEU A 42 3.84 1.64 -10.25
C LEU A 42 4.82 0.49 -9.99
N ALA A 43 6.11 0.82 -9.93
CA ALA A 43 7.18 -0.10 -9.57
C ALA A 43 7.67 0.22 -8.13
N PRO A 44 6.87 -0.06 -7.09
CA PRO A 44 7.23 0.30 -5.73
C PRO A 44 8.48 -0.45 -5.28
N LYS A 45 9.31 0.25 -4.52
CA LYS A 45 10.40 -0.29 -3.68
C LYS A 45 9.97 -0.40 -2.23
N ALA A 46 9.00 0.40 -1.81
CA ALA A 46 8.37 0.29 -0.51
C ALA A 46 6.85 0.48 -0.61
N ILE A 47 6.12 -0.28 0.22
CA ILE A 47 4.66 -0.21 0.37
C ILE A 47 4.36 -0.06 1.85
N LEU A 48 3.54 0.92 2.22
CA LEU A 48 2.93 1.02 3.53
C LEU A 48 1.44 0.70 3.43
N ILE A 49 1.02 -0.39 4.08
CA ILE A 49 -0.38 -0.76 4.23
C ILE A 49 -0.89 -0.09 5.50
N ARG A 50 -1.83 0.85 5.33
CA ARG A 50 -2.16 1.85 6.35
C ARG A 50 -3.23 1.38 7.33
N SER A 51 -3.96 0.32 7.00
CA SER A 51 -5.01 -0.27 7.84
C SER A 51 -5.47 -1.60 7.26
N ASP A 52 -6.35 -2.28 7.99
CA ASP A 52 -7.17 -3.36 7.44
C ASP A 52 -8.22 -2.81 6.45
N MET A 53 -8.97 -3.71 5.81
CA MET A 53 -10.14 -3.39 4.99
C MET A 53 -11.16 -2.55 5.77
N HIS A 54 -11.59 -1.46 5.17
CA HIS A 54 -12.56 -0.52 5.75
C HIS A 54 -13.42 0.08 4.65
N ASN A 55 -14.60 0.58 5.02
CA ASN A 55 -15.53 1.25 4.11
C ASN A 55 -15.79 2.69 4.52
N THR A 56 -14.86 3.32 5.23
CA THR A 56 -15.00 4.70 5.68
C THR A 56 -13.86 5.56 5.17
N THR A 57 -14.13 6.83 4.91
CA THR A 57 -13.13 7.83 4.57
C THR A 57 -13.21 8.98 5.57
N THR A 58 -12.19 9.85 5.57
CA THR A 58 -12.17 11.04 6.44
C THR A 58 -12.64 12.26 5.65
N ASN A 59 -13.78 12.82 6.02
CA ASN A 59 -14.27 14.09 5.50
C ASN A 59 -14.29 15.13 6.63
N ASN A 60 -13.52 16.21 6.50
CA ASN A 60 -13.39 17.26 7.53
C ASN A 60 -13.08 16.72 8.94
N GLY A 61 -12.24 15.69 9.02
CA GLY A 61 -11.86 15.05 10.28
C GLY A 61 -12.91 14.10 10.88
N ARG A 62 -14.03 13.86 10.19
CA ARG A 62 -15.04 12.86 10.59
C ARG A 62 -14.96 11.63 9.68
N HIS A 63 -15.11 10.46 10.27
CA HIS A 63 -15.27 9.22 9.52
C HIS A 63 -16.69 9.15 8.95
N VAL A 64 -16.79 9.03 7.64
CA VAL A 64 -18.05 8.82 6.89
C VAL A 64 -17.91 7.59 6.02
N VAL A 65 -19.02 6.97 5.62
CA VAL A 65 -18.98 5.85 4.67
C VAL A 65 -18.37 6.34 3.36
N ASP A 66 -17.39 5.60 2.85
CA ASP A 66 -16.80 5.87 1.54
C ASP A 66 -17.82 5.49 0.47
N PRO A 67 -18.15 6.40 -0.49
CA PRO A 67 -19.15 6.13 -1.51
C PRO A 67 -18.80 4.97 -2.44
N LYS A 68 -17.51 4.59 -2.54
CA LYS A 68 -17.05 3.44 -3.32
C LYS A 68 -16.98 2.14 -2.50
N GLY A 69 -17.27 2.20 -1.20
CA GLY A 69 -17.40 1.03 -0.34
C GLY A 69 -16.07 0.52 0.23
N TRP A 70 -15.93 -0.81 0.29
CA TRP A 70 -14.81 -1.48 0.95
C TRP A 70 -13.51 -1.30 0.19
N HIS A 71 -12.43 -0.97 0.90
CA HIS A 71 -11.12 -0.79 0.31
C HIS A 71 -9.98 -1.01 1.30
N GLY A 72 -8.81 -1.32 0.72
CA GLY A 72 -7.52 -1.19 1.38
C GLY A 72 -6.90 0.18 1.08
N THR A 73 -6.20 0.75 2.07
CA THR A 73 -5.50 2.04 1.92
C THR A 73 -3.99 1.82 1.95
N PHE A 74 -3.32 2.25 0.88
CA PHE A 74 -1.91 2.00 0.64
C PHE A 74 -1.14 3.30 0.41
N ALA A 75 0.16 3.29 0.68
CA ALA A 75 1.10 4.28 0.21
C ALA A 75 2.27 3.58 -0.50
N PHE A 76 2.63 4.07 -1.68
CA PHE A 76 3.67 3.49 -2.52
C PHE A 76 4.84 4.46 -2.67
N LYS A 77 6.04 3.90 -2.69
CA LYS A 77 7.28 4.62 -3.01
C LYS A 77 8.07 3.88 -4.05
N GLY A 78 8.37 4.54 -5.17
CA GLY A 78 9.43 4.15 -6.11
C GLY A 78 10.81 4.60 -5.63
N SER A 79 11.84 4.32 -6.43
CA SER A 79 13.24 4.65 -6.08
C SER A 79 13.46 6.14 -5.84
N ASP A 80 12.92 7.02 -6.69
CA ASP A 80 13.06 8.48 -6.56
C ASP A 80 12.32 9.02 -5.33
N GLN A 81 11.11 8.50 -5.10
CA GLN A 81 10.27 8.85 -3.95
C GLN A 81 10.90 8.45 -2.61
N LEU A 82 11.68 7.37 -2.57
CA LEU A 82 12.49 7.04 -1.39
C LEU A 82 13.56 8.09 -1.11
N LEU A 83 14.25 8.60 -2.14
CA LEU A 83 15.30 9.62 -1.97
C LEU A 83 14.74 10.98 -1.54
N ARG A 84 13.53 11.30 -2.00
CA ARG A 84 12.88 12.60 -1.75
C ARG A 84 12.00 12.60 -0.50
N GLU A 85 11.71 11.44 0.08
CA GLU A 85 10.75 11.24 1.18
C GLU A 85 9.31 11.61 0.79
N TYR A 86 8.85 11.06 -0.33
CA TYR A 86 7.51 11.23 -0.88
C TYR A 86 6.82 9.88 -1.08
N HIS A 87 5.50 9.91 -1.23
CA HIS A 87 4.71 8.73 -1.59
C HIS A 87 3.48 9.09 -2.43
N VAL A 88 2.92 8.07 -3.07
CA VAL A 88 1.60 8.10 -3.70
C VAL A 88 0.63 7.32 -2.82
N ALA A 89 -0.41 7.98 -2.30
CA ALA A 89 -1.47 7.27 -1.56
C ALA A 89 -2.51 6.73 -2.53
N SER A 90 -2.96 5.51 -2.29
CA SER A 90 -3.92 4.84 -3.17
C SER A 90 -4.96 4.07 -2.36
N HIS A 91 -6.14 3.89 -2.94
CA HIS A 91 -7.16 2.98 -2.45
C HIS A 91 -7.37 1.87 -3.47
N GLY A 92 -7.32 0.61 -3.02
CA GLY A 92 -7.75 -0.54 -3.80
C GLY A 92 -9.13 -0.97 -3.32
N TYR A 93 -10.15 -0.70 -4.11
CA TYR A 93 -11.55 -1.02 -3.79
C TYR A 93 -11.87 -2.47 -4.14
N THR A 94 -12.75 -3.09 -3.34
CA THR A 94 -13.19 -4.49 -3.46
C THR A 94 -14.70 -4.58 -3.30
N ASP A 95 -15.31 -5.74 -3.57
CA ASP A 95 -16.76 -5.90 -3.45
C ASP A 95 -17.23 -6.15 -2.00
N GLY A 96 -16.31 -6.36 -1.05
CA GLY A 96 -16.66 -6.63 0.34
C GLY A 96 -15.47 -6.63 1.31
N LYS A 97 -15.78 -6.64 2.62
CA LYS A 97 -14.79 -6.63 3.70
C LYS A 97 -13.81 -7.82 3.67
N GLU A 98 -14.32 -8.97 3.30
CA GLU A 98 -13.58 -10.24 3.23
C GLU A 98 -13.14 -10.57 1.79
N ASP A 99 -13.38 -9.66 0.84
CA ASP A 99 -12.91 -9.73 -0.52
C ASP A 99 -11.64 -8.87 -0.68
N PHE A 100 -10.60 -9.47 -1.23
CA PHE A 100 -9.30 -8.86 -1.47
C PHE A 100 -8.94 -8.83 -2.96
N ALA A 101 -9.87 -9.19 -3.85
CA ALA A 101 -9.72 -9.00 -5.27
C ALA A 101 -9.92 -7.53 -5.63
N LEU A 102 -8.98 -6.96 -6.37
CA LEU A 102 -9.09 -5.57 -6.83
C LEU A 102 -10.23 -5.43 -7.83
N LYS A 103 -11.19 -4.57 -7.51
CA LYS A 103 -12.25 -4.13 -8.43
C LYS A 103 -11.82 -2.90 -9.22
N GLU A 104 -11.35 -1.88 -8.51
CA GLU A 104 -10.84 -0.63 -9.09
C GLU A 104 -9.85 0.01 -8.12
N ALA A 105 -8.98 0.89 -8.64
CA ALA A 105 -8.03 1.64 -7.83
C ALA A 105 -8.24 3.16 -7.99
N THR A 106 -7.88 3.91 -6.96
CA THR A 106 -7.71 5.36 -7.06
C THR A 106 -6.37 5.76 -6.48
N HIS A 107 -5.79 6.82 -7.04
CA HIS A 107 -4.45 7.27 -6.69
C HIS A 107 -4.45 8.78 -6.51
N THR A 108 -3.78 9.25 -5.45
CA THR A 108 -3.55 10.69 -5.27
C THR A 108 -2.31 11.12 -6.02
N SER A 109 -2.15 12.42 -6.24
CA SER A 109 -0.84 12.98 -6.57
C SER A 109 0.19 12.65 -5.47
N GLU A 110 1.45 12.70 -5.86
CA GLU A 110 2.58 12.53 -4.96
C GLU A 110 2.56 13.58 -3.84
N LYS A 111 2.93 13.19 -2.62
CA LYS A 111 2.98 14.06 -1.45
C LYS A 111 4.08 13.63 -0.48
N ALA A 112 4.57 14.59 0.30
CA ALA A 112 5.61 14.34 1.28
C ALA A 112 5.16 13.33 2.34
N ASP A 113 6.09 12.53 2.84
CA ASP A 113 5.87 11.55 3.91
C ASP A 113 5.32 12.16 5.19
N SER A 114 5.73 13.38 5.47
CA SER A 114 5.27 14.21 6.59
C SER A 114 3.82 14.71 6.44
N THR A 115 3.12 14.38 5.35
CA THR A 115 1.70 14.71 5.20
C THR A 115 0.91 14.12 6.38
N ARG A 116 0.12 14.96 7.05
CA ARG A 116 -0.68 14.56 8.22
C ARG A 116 -1.78 13.58 7.83
N ARG A 117 -1.98 12.56 8.67
CA ARG A 117 -3.13 11.64 8.58
C ARG A 117 -4.12 11.91 9.71
N GLY A 118 -5.43 11.92 9.40
CA GLY A 118 -6.49 12.20 10.39
C GLY A 118 -6.86 13.68 10.54
N GLY A 119 -6.45 14.53 9.59
CA GLY A 119 -6.85 15.94 9.50
C GLY A 119 -5.84 16.93 10.09
N PRO A 120 -6.14 18.25 10.03
CA PRO A 120 -5.17 19.32 10.31
C PRO A 120 -4.60 19.32 11.73
N ARG A 121 -5.34 18.81 12.71
CA ARG A 121 -4.94 18.79 14.13
C ARG A 121 -4.18 17.53 14.54
N SER A 122 -4.04 16.55 13.66
CA SER A 122 -3.32 15.31 13.95
C SER A 122 -1.82 15.53 13.87
N ASP A 123 -1.08 15.04 14.85
CA ASP A 123 0.39 14.95 14.90
C ASP A 123 0.93 13.75 14.11
N LYS A 124 0.05 12.82 13.76
CA LYS A 124 0.43 11.60 13.02
C LYS A 124 0.64 11.93 11.55
N ILE A 125 1.77 11.49 11.00
CA ILE A 125 2.07 11.57 9.57
C ILE A 125 1.75 10.25 8.85
N VAL A 126 1.63 10.30 7.52
CA VAL A 126 1.30 9.13 6.71
C VAL A 126 2.45 8.12 6.74
N TRP A 127 3.69 8.56 6.53
CA TRP A 127 4.85 7.69 6.52
C TRP A 127 5.84 8.09 7.63
N PRO A 128 5.67 7.56 8.86
CA PRO A 128 6.59 7.84 9.96
C PRO A 128 7.93 7.12 9.80
N ALA A 129 8.88 7.41 10.70
CA ALA A 129 10.14 6.68 10.80
C ALA A 129 9.91 5.17 10.97
N GLU A 130 10.83 4.36 10.47
CA GLU A 130 10.67 2.91 10.40
C GLU A 130 10.54 2.25 11.78
N GLU A 131 11.06 2.85 12.85
CA GLU A 131 10.86 2.41 14.24
C GLU A 131 9.39 2.40 14.69
N PHE A 132 8.53 3.16 14.02
CA PHE A 132 7.07 3.18 14.23
C PHE A 132 6.32 2.28 13.23
N LEU A 133 7.04 1.50 12.44
CA LEU A 133 6.49 0.58 11.43
C LEU A 133 6.85 -0.87 11.78
N GLU A 134 5.97 -1.77 11.40
CA GLU A 134 6.22 -3.21 11.42
C GLU A 134 6.51 -3.67 9.97
N GLU A 135 7.73 -4.11 9.71
CA GLU A 135 8.08 -4.67 8.39
C GLU A 135 7.54 -6.09 8.24
N TYR A 136 6.69 -6.30 7.23
CA TYR A 136 6.12 -7.59 6.91
C TYR A 136 7.15 -8.48 6.21
N LYS A 137 7.65 -9.48 6.93
CA LYS A 137 8.66 -10.43 6.44
C LYS A 137 8.10 -11.54 5.55
N GLY A 138 6.78 -11.68 5.47
CA GLY A 138 6.09 -12.67 4.63
C GLY A 138 5.93 -12.25 3.16
N SER A 139 6.60 -11.17 2.73
CA SER A 139 6.55 -10.70 1.34
C SER A 139 7.10 -11.80 0.42
N PRO A 140 6.36 -12.24 -0.61
CA PRO A 140 6.90 -13.20 -1.56
C PRO A 140 8.10 -12.57 -2.26
N ILE A 141 9.24 -13.25 -2.09
CA ILE A 141 10.50 -13.08 -2.79
C ILE A 141 10.22 -12.90 -4.29
N GLY A 142 10.68 -11.79 -4.86
CA GLY A 142 10.86 -11.58 -6.29
C GLY A 142 9.60 -11.66 -7.14
N TYR A 143 9.16 -10.51 -7.66
CA TYR A 143 8.41 -10.49 -8.91
C TYR A 143 9.22 -11.21 -9.99
N SER A 144 8.89 -12.47 -10.27
CA SER A 144 9.28 -13.15 -11.49
C SER A 144 8.16 -12.93 -12.50
N HIS A 145 8.47 -12.30 -13.63
CA HIS A 145 7.55 -12.14 -14.76
C HIS A 145 7.40 -13.44 -15.58
N LEU A 146 7.74 -14.60 -15.02
CA LEU A 146 7.57 -15.86 -15.74
C LEU A 146 6.07 -16.15 -15.92
N PRO A 147 5.60 -16.40 -17.16
CA PRO A 147 4.30 -16.99 -17.36
C PRO A 147 4.29 -18.37 -16.71
N VAL A 148 3.21 -18.68 -16.00
CA VAL A 148 2.96 -20.01 -15.46
C VAL A 148 2.86 -20.97 -16.65
N GLN A 149 3.91 -21.74 -16.91
CA GLN A 149 3.83 -22.88 -17.82
C GLN A 149 3.35 -24.08 -17.01
N GLY A 150 2.16 -24.56 -17.37
CA GLY A 150 1.61 -25.84 -16.93
C GLY A 150 2.26 -27.03 -17.65
#